data_AF-A0A966YD22-F1
#
_entry.id   AF-A0A966YD22-F1
#
_cell.length_a   1.000
_cell.length_b   1.000
_cell.length_c   1.000
_cell.angle_alpha   90.00
_cell.angle_beta   90.00
_cell.angle_gamma   90.00
#
_symmetry.space_group_name_H-M   'P 1'
#
loop_
_entity.id
_entity.type
_entity.pdbx_description
1 polymer ?
#
loop_
_entity_poly.entity_id
_entity_poly.type
_entity_poly.pdbx_seq_one_letter_code
_entity_poly.pdbx_strand_id
1 'polypeptide(L)' 'MSTLAHVFEAAGIATVVLASMADVAKKVGPPRVLACEFPLGRPLGKPGDAEFQHQV' A
#
# COMPACT_ATOMS: atom_id res chain seq x y z
N MET A 1 -4.95 0.28 -7.82
CA MET A 1 -4.16 -0.18 -8.99
C MET A 1 -3.39 -1.44 -8.60
N SER A 2 -3.92 -2.63 -8.91
CA SER A 2 -3.25 -3.91 -8.58
C SER A 2 -2.43 -4.44 -9.75
N THR A 3 -2.82 -4.13 -10.99
CA THR A 3 -2.16 -4.59 -12.22
C THR A 3 -0.67 -4.29 -12.23
N LEU A 4 -0.27 -3.07 -11.83
CA LEU A 4 1.14 -2.69 -11.85
C LEU A 4 1.97 -3.44 -10.78
N ALA A 5 1.39 -3.69 -9.60
CA ALA A 5 2.03 -4.49 -8.57
C ALA A 5 2.31 -5.90 -9.08
N HIS A 6 1.33 -6.55 -9.72
CA HIS A 6 1.51 -7.87 -10.34
C HIS A 6 2.62 -7.87 -11.41
N VAL A 7 2.66 -6.87 -12.29
CA VAL A 7 3.68 -6.77 -13.34
C VAL A 7 5.09 -6.61 -12.73
N PHE A 8 5.24 -5.75 -11.74
CA PHE A 8 6.54 -5.53 -11.09
C PHE A 8 7.03 -6.75 -10.32
N GLU A 9 6.16 -7.43 -9.60
CA GLU A 9 6.50 -8.67 -8.90
C GLU A 9 6.90 -9.78 -9.86
N ALA A 10 6.18 -9.93 -10.97
CA ALA A 10 6.55 -10.88 -12.03
C ALA A 10 7.92 -10.57 -12.67
N ALA A 11 8.33 -9.29 -12.66
CA ALA A 11 9.65 -8.85 -13.09
C ALA A 11 10.74 -8.94 -11.99
N GLY A 12 10.42 -9.46 -10.81
CA GLY A 12 11.35 -9.58 -9.68
C GLY A 12 11.52 -8.30 -8.85
N ILE A 13 10.66 -7.31 -9.02
CA ILE A 13 10.66 -6.07 -8.23
C ILE A 13 9.60 -6.20 -7.14
N ALA A 14 10.06 -6.19 -5.89
CA ALA A 14 9.17 -6.28 -4.74
C ALA A 14 8.26 -5.06 -4.61
N THR A 15 6.96 -5.28 -4.37
CA THR A 15 5.96 -4.22 -4.19
C THR A 15 5.08 -4.46 -2.98
N VAL A 16 4.46 -3.39 -2.47
CA VAL A 16 3.37 -3.47 -1.49
C VAL A 16 2.32 -2.44 -1.84
N VAL A 17 1.04 -2.82 -1.83
CA VAL A 17 -0.07 -1.90 -2.01
C VAL A 17 -0.53 -1.40 -0.65
N LEU A 18 -0.48 -0.08 -0.42
CA LEU A 18 -1.09 0.56 0.74
C LEU A 18 -2.60 0.71 0.51
N ALA A 19 -3.41 0.13 1.39
CA ALA A 19 -4.87 0.12 1.23
C ALA A 19 -5.57 0.72 2.45
N SER A 20 -6.38 1.76 2.23
CA SER A 20 -7.26 2.34 3.27
C SER A 20 -8.56 1.53 3.46
N MET A 21 -8.85 0.56 2.58
CA MET A 21 -10.05 -0.27 2.63
C MET A 21 -9.68 -1.74 2.44
N ALA A 22 -9.53 -2.47 3.54
CA ALA A 22 -9.05 -3.86 3.53
C ALA A 22 -9.96 -4.78 2.70
N ASP A 23 -11.28 -4.63 2.77
CA ASP A 23 -12.21 -5.51 2.03
C ASP A 23 -12.19 -5.29 0.53
N VAL A 24 -11.91 -4.06 0.08
CA VAL A 24 -11.66 -3.77 -1.34
C VAL A 24 -10.35 -4.42 -1.77
N ALA A 25 -9.29 -4.31 -0.96
CA ALA A 25 -8.00 -4.92 -1.26
C ALA A 25 -8.10 -6.45 -1.37
N LYS A 26 -8.86 -7.11 -0.49
CA LYS A 26 -9.13 -8.56 -0.57
C LYS A 26 -9.77 -8.97 -1.89
N LYS A 27 -10.75 -8.20 -2.38
CA LYS A 27 -11.42 -8.48 -3.68
C LYS A 27 -10.48 -8.27 -4.87
N VAL A 28 -9.60 -7.27 -4.77
CA VAL A 28 -8.66 -6.91 -5.84
C VAL A 28 -7.45 -7.85 -5.89
N GLY A 29 -7.10 -8.48 -4.77
CA GLY A 29 -6.01 -9.47 -4.67
C GLY A 29 -4.64 -8.98 -5.19
N PRO A 30 -4.05 -7.89 -4.66
CA PRO A 30 -2.66 -7.56 -4.95
C PRO A 30 -1.70 -8.63 -4.41
N PRO A 31 -0.48 -8.74 -4.95
CA PRO A 31 0.53 -9.69 -4.48
C PRO A 31 0.82 -9.56 -2.97
N ARG A 32 0.92 -8.32 -2.49
CA ARG A 32 1.10 -7.94 -1.08
C ARG A 32 0.34 -6.67 -0.76
N VAL A 33 -0.23 -6.61 0.44
CA VAL A 33 -1.03 -5.48 0.92
C VAL A 33 -0.66 -5.12 2.34
N LEU A 34 -0.55 -3.82 2.61
CA LEU A 34 -0.59 -3.26 3.96
C LEU A 34 -1.93 -2.54 4.13
N ALA A 35 -2.74 -3.01 5.07
CA ALA A 35 -3.97 -2.32 5.45
C ALA A 35 -3.61 -1.17 6.39
N CYS A 36 -3.95 0.05 5.98
CA CYS A 36 -3.56 1.28 6.63
C CYS A 36 -4.75 1.91 7.35
N GLU A 37 -4.66 2.08 8.67
CA GLU A 37 -5.67 2.79 9.48
C GLU A 37 -5.48 4.32 9.43
N PHE A 38 -5.34 4.85 8.22
CA PHE A 38 -5.12 6.27 7.98
C PHE A 38 -6.25 6.88 7.15
N PRO A 39 -6.46 8.21 7.25
CA PRO A 39 -7.38 8.92 6.37
C PRO A 39 -7.09 8.62 4.90
N LEU A 40 -8.15 8.46 4.11
CA LEU A 40 -8.03 8.21 2.68
C LEU A 40 -7.18 9.29 2.02
N GLY A 41 -6.19 8.87 1.22
CA GLY A 41 -5.25 9.77 0.56
C GLY A 41 -4.02 10.15 1.39
N ARG A 42 -3.93 9.73 2.66
CA ARG A 42 -2.76 9.94 3.52
C ARG A 42 -2.32 8.64 4.21
N PRO A 43 -2.02 7.56 3.46
CA PRO A 43 -1.75 6.23 4.02
C PRO A 43 -0.47 6.15 4.88
N LEU A 44 0.33 7.21 4.94
CA LEU A 44 1.57 7.31 5.72
C LEU A 44 1.62 8.60 6.57
N GLY A 45 0.45 9.14 6.95
CA GLY A 45 0.36 10.35 7.77
C GLY A 45 0.64 11.66 7.02
N LYS A 46 1.23 12.64 7.71
CA LYS A 46 1.47 13.99 7.19
C LYS A 46 2.62 13.97 6.16
N PRO A 47 2.50 14.66 5.01
CA PRO A 47 3.61 14.78 4.06
C PRO A 47 4.83 15.43 4.72
N GLY A 48 6.01 14.83 4.52
CA GLY A 48 7.29 15.33 5.03
C GLY A 48 7.60 15.01 6.50
N ASP A 49 6.73 14.26 7.19
CA ASP A 49 6.98 13.84 8.57
C ASP A 49 7.79 12.54 8.63
N ALA A 50 9.11 12.65 8.41
CA ALA A 50 10.00 11.49 8.29
C ALA A 50 10.11 10.67 9.58
N GLU A 51 10.02 11.33 10.75
CA GLU A 51 10.07 10.65 12.04
C GLU A 51 8.87 9.72 12.20
N PHE A 52 7.66 10.23 11.94
CA PHE A 52 6.46 9.41 11.95
C PHE A 52 6.52 8.30 10.89
N GLN A 53 6.89 8.62 9.64
CA GLN A 53 6.88 7.70 8.52
C GLN A 53 7.81 6.49 8.69
N HIS A 54 8.90 6.62 9.44
CA HIS A 54 9.79 5.49 9.76
C HIS A 54 9.34 4.64 10.95
N GLN A 55 8.31 5.07 11.69
CA GLN A 55 7.71 4.29 12.78
C GLN A 55 6.53 3.41 12.32
N VAL A 56 6.04 3.59 11.10
CA VAL A 56 4.88 2.88 10.52
C VAL A 56 5.27 1.55 9.88
#